data_AF-A0A497LYE3-F1
#
_entry.id   AF-A0A497LYE3-F1
#
_cell.length_a   1.000
_cell.length_b   1.000
_cell.length_c   1.000
_cell.angle_alpha   90.00
_cell.angle_beta   90.00
_cell.angle_gamma   90.00
#
_symmetry.space_group_name_H-M   'P 1'
#
loop_
_entity.id
_entity.type
_entity.pdbx_description
1 polymer ?
#
loop_
_entity_poly.entity_id
_entity_poly.type
_entity_poly.pdbx_seq_one_letter_code
_entity_poly.pdbx_strand_id
1 'polypeptide(L)'
;MEESNGLGRIPQHKCAINIGKRKPHKIRHNKTTSLPRYFLFFDTETTEERIGNGEWRQVLRLGWAVRVYRDRRESLVREKWKEFRSAKEFWDFVEECVPEKAKMWCFAHNLDFDFRVLQGFKILKERGWEIQTFIYDSKNIILSFRSGKRTLLFLDTFNYFKGSVKKLGESLGLPKLEIDFEKATEEELSEYCKRDVEIIKEFIMRLVD
;
A
#
# COMPACT_ATOMS: atom_id res chain seq x y z
N MET A 1 36.78 -47.02 17.96
CA MET A 1 35.92 -47.73 17.00
C MET A 1 34.51 -47.30 17.32
N GLU A 2 34.07 -46.28 16.58
CA GLU A 2 32.89 -46.30 15.67
C GLU A 2 31.66 -45.75 16.41
N GLU A 3 31.38 -44.46 16.24
CA GLU A 3 30.47 -43.90 15.23
C GLU A 3 29.01 -44.32 15.38
N SER A 4 28.14 -43.36 15.73
CA SER A 4 26.86 -43.21 15.03
C SER A 4 26.34 -41.77 15.10
N ASN A 5 26.30 -41.17 13.92
CA ASN A 5 25.69 -39.91 13.53
C ASN A 5 24.24 -39.69 14.03
N GLY A 6 23.84 -38.42 14.11
CA GLY A 6 22.45 -38.08 13.80
C GLY A 6 21.94 -36.77 14.38
N LEU A 7 22.32 -35.63 13.79
CA LEU A 7 21.39 -34.54 13.48
C LEU A 7 22.09 -33.58 12.52
N GLY A 8 21.67 -33.68 11.26
CA GLY A 8 22.29 -33.02 10.12
C GLY A 8 22.36 -31.51 10.28
N ARG A 9 23.54 -30.97 9.99
CA ARG A 9 23.70 -29.54 9.69
C ARG A 9 22.91 -29.26 8.41
N ILE A 10 21.86 -28.45 8.50
CA ILE A 10 21.27 -27.83 7.31
C ILE A 10 22.33 -26.86 6.76
N PRO A 11 22.80 -27.02 5.52
CA PRO A 11 23.80 -26.11 4.99
C PRO A 11 23.13 -24.78 4.66
N GLN A 12 23.49 -23.72 5.39
CA GLN A 12 23.14 -22.35 5.04
C GLN A 12 23.92 -21.91 3.80
N HIS A 13 23.29 -22.03 2.64
CA HIS A 13 23.69 -21.39 1.39
C HIS A 13 22.43 -20.69 0.87
N LYS A 14 22.33 -19.37 0.63
CA LYS A 14 23.32 -18.31 0.37
C LYS A 14 22.77 -16.94 0.82
N CYS A 15 23.00 -16.56 2.07
CA CYS A 15 23.13 -15.15 2.41
C CYS A 15 24.11 -15.12 3.58
N ALA A 16 25.28 -14.52 3.38
CA ALA A 16 26.15 -14.18 4.50
C ALA A 16 25.46 -13.05 5.25
N ILE A 17 24.45 -13.38 6.06
CA ILE A 17 23.94 -12.47 7.06
C ILE A 17 25.12 -12.25 7.97
N ASN A 18 25.76 -11.09 7.81
CA ASN A 18 26.74 -10.61 8.75
C ASN A 18 25.97 -10.41 10.06
N ILE A 19 25.88 -11.46 10.87
CA ILE A 19 25.57 -11.38 12.30
C ILE A 19 26.81 -10.78 12.96
N GLY A 20 27.25 -9.62 12.45
CA GLY A 20 28.28 -8.82 13.06
C GLY A 20 27.81 -8.57 14.47
N LYS A 21 28.72 -8.71 15.43
CA LYS A 21 28.51 -8.36 16.85
C LYS A 21 28.03 -6.91 16.90
N ARG A 22 26.73 -6.67 16.75
CA ARG A 22 26.12 -5.34 16.86
C ARG A 22 26.40 -4.90 18.29
N LYS A 23 27.27 -3.91 18.44
CA LYS A 23 27.52 -3.31 19.75
C LYS A 23 26.16 -2.83 20.28
N PRO A 24 25.75 -3.23 21.50
CA PRO A 24 24.58 -2.65 22.13
C PRO A 24 24.72 -1.13 22.11
N HIS A 25 23.71 -0.43 21.60
CA HIS A 25 23.67 1.02 21.61
C HIS A 25 22.36 1.46 22.23
N LYS A 26 22.39 2.58 22.95
CA LYS A 26 21.17 3.18 23.48
C LYS A 26 20.37 3.74 22.30
N ILE A 27 19.11 3.36 22.21
CA ILE A 27 18.16 3.99 21.29
C ILE A 27 18.09 5.46 21.68
N ARG A 28 18.35 6.35 20.72
CA ARG A 28 18.27 7.80 20.95
C ARG A 28 16.81 8.19 21.18
N HIS A 29 16.58 9.18 22.04
CA HIS A 29 15.23 9.74 22.18
C HIS A 29 14.75 10.29 20.82
N ASN A 30 13.45 10.14 20.54
CA ASN A 30 12.86 10.76 19.37
C ASN A 30 12.91 12.29 19.53
N LYS A 31 13.56 12.98 18.59
CA LYS A 31 13.59 14.46 18.58
C LYS A 31 12.22 15.06 18.31
N THR A 32 11.40 14.37 17.53
CA THR A 32 10.07 14.78 17.13
C THR A 32 9.18 13.56 16.93
N THR A 33 7.90 13.73 17.24
CA THR A 33 6.84 12.77 16.89
C THR A 33 5.90 13.46 15.93
N SER A 34 5.89 13.05 14.66
CA SER A 34 4.92 13.53 13.67
C SER A 34 3.86 12.46 13.46
N LEU A 35 2.68 12.64 14.03
CA LEU A 35 1.54 11.79 13.71
C LEU A 35 1.06 12.11 12.28
N PRO A 36 0.74 11.09 11.45
CA PRO A 36 0.22 11.34 10.12
C PRO A 36 -1.12 12.07 10.17
N ARG A 37 -1.24 13.12 9.34
CA ARG A 37 -2.46 13.93 9.20
C ARG A 37 -3.14 13.74 7.85
N TYR A 38 -2.36 13.42 6.82
CA TYR A 38 -2.82 13.30 5.45
C TYR A 38 -2.62 11.86 5.01
N PHE A 39 -3.72 11.20 4.67
CA PHE A 39 -3.73 9.82 4.21
C PHE A 39 -4.39 9.76 2.85
N LEU A 40 -3.99 8.73 2.10
CA LEU A 40 -4.66 8.31 0.89
C LEU A 40 -4.81 6.79 0.96
N PHE A 41 -6.01 6.28 0.72
CA PHE A 41 -6.26 4.84 0.61
C PHE A 41 -6.84 4.57 -0.77
N PHE A 42 -6.42 3.48 -1.39
CA PHE A 42 -6.90 3.14 -2.73
C PHE A 42 -6.82 1.63 -2.98
N ASP A 43 -7.60 1.21 -3.98
CA ASP A 43 -7.70 -0.16 -4.48
C ASP A 43 -8.09 -0.11 -5.96
N THR A 44 -7.74 -1.15 -6.71
CA THR A 44 -7.98 -1.24 -8.16
C THR A 44 -8.60 -2.57 -8.55
N GLU A 45 -9.58 -2.50 -9.46
CA GLU A 45 -10.13 -3.64 -10.15
C GLU A 45 -9.57 -3.70 -11.56
N THR A 46 -9.23 -4.91 -12.02
CA THR A 46 -8.56 -5.12 -13.31
C THR A 46 -9.29 -6.11 -14.20
N THR A 47 -9.01 -5.99 -15.49
CA THR A 47 -9.30 -7.01 -16.50
C THR A 47 -8.01 -7.55 -17.08
N GLU A 48 -8.04 -8.81 -17.50
CA GLU A 48 -6.88 -9.45 -18.12
C GLU A 48 -6.90 -9.25 -19.63
N GLU A 49 -5.78 -8.79 -20.18
CA GLU A 49 -5.55 -8.69 -21.62
C GLU A 49 -4.41 -9.62 -22.04
N ARG A 50 -4.64 -10.43 -23.07
CA ARG A 50 -3.62 -11.33 -23.61
C ARG A 50 -2.65 -10.54 -24.49
N ILE A 51 -1.38 -10.52 -24.12
CA ILE A 51 -0.32 -9.78 -24.82
C ILE A 51 0.49 -10.63 -25.81
N GLY A 52 0.16 -11.93 -25.93
CA GLY A 52 0.86 -12.90 -26.77
C GLY A 52 1.82 -13.80 -25.98
N ASN A 53 2.35 -14.86 -26.58
CA ASN A 53 3.31 -15.80 -25.96
C ASN A 53 2.86 -16.44 -24.62
N GLY A 54 1.56 -16.48 -24.34
CA GLY A 54 1.03 -16.98 -23.07
C GLY A 54 1.10 -15.98 -21.92
N GLU A 55 1.51 -14.74 -22.18
CA GLU A 55 1.53 -13.66 -21.19
C GLU A 55 0.18 -12.95 -21.13
N TRP A 56 -0.17 -12.54 -19.90
CA TRP A 56 -1.36 -11.78 -19.58
C TRP A 56 -0.96 -10.48 -18.89
N ARG A 57 -1.65 -9.39 -19.24
CA ARG A 57 -1.49 -8.07 -18.65
C ARG A 57 -2.73 -7.74 -17.84
N GLN A 58 -2.53 -7.23 -16.63
CA GLN A 58 -3.60 -6.63 -15.86
C GLN A 58 -3.79 -5.18 -16.30
N VAL A 59 -5.00 -4.85 -16.73
CA VAL A 59 -5.39 -3.51 -17.18
C VAL A 59 -6.46 -2.98 -16.24
N LEU A 60 -6.32 -1.72 -15.83
CA LEU A 60 -7.27 -1.06 -14.94
C LEU A 60 -8.67 -1.04 -15.57
N ARG A 61 -9.67 -1.54 -14.83
CA ARG A 61 -11.09 -1.42 -15.17
C ARG A 61 -11.71 -0.23 -14.43
N LEU A 62 -11.55 -0.20 -13.10
CA LEU A 62 -11.93 0.91 -12.24
C LEU A 62 -11.09 0.88 -10.95
N GLY A 63 -11.18 1.94 -10.16
CA GLY A 63 -10.66 1.94 -8.81
C GLY A 63 -11.25 3.06 -7.97
N TRP A 64 -11.06 2.95 -6.67
CA TRP A 64 -11.46 3.97 -5.71
C TRP A 64 -10.26 4.51 -4.95
N ALA A 65 -10.31 5.81 -4.66
CA ALA A 65 -9.39 6.44 -3.75
C ALA A 65 -10.15 7.31 -2.75
N VAL A 66 -9.67 7.34 -1.51
CA VAL A 66 -10.13 8.27 -0.48
C VAL A 66 -8.94 9.00 0.13
N ARG A 67 -8.99 10.33 0.06
CA ARG A 67 -8.09 11.19 0.82
C ARG A 67 -8.71 11.47 2.17
N VAL A 68 -8.00 11.13 3.25
CA VAL A 68 -8.40 11.45 4.62
C VAL A 68 -7.47 12.50 5.19
N TYR A 69 -8.06 13.58 5.71
CA TYR A 69 -7.37 14.51 6.60
C TYR A 69 -7.86 14.34 8.02
N ARG A 70 -6.94 14.18 8.96
CA ARG A 70 -7.22 14.06 10.38
C ARG A 70 -6.47 15.14 11.17
N ASP A 71 -7.22 15.91 11.95
CA ASP A 71 -6.69 16.75 13.01
C ASP A 71 -7.16 16.24 14.37
N ARG A 72 -6.25 15.65 15.14
CA ARG A 72 -6.56 15.10 16.46
C ARG A 72 -6.86 16.20 17.50
N ARG A 73 -6.35 17.42 17.33
CA ARG A 73 -6.58 18.50 18.29
C ARG A 73 -8.02 19.00 18.23
N GLU A 74 -8.57 19.01 17.03
CA GLU A 74 -9.93 19.48 16.75
C GLU A 74 -10.95 18.32 16.66
N SER A 75 -10.50 17.07 16.85
CA SER A 75 -11.30 15.86 16.57
C SER A 75 -11.97 15.90 15.19
N LEU A 76 -11.26 16.47 14.21
CA LEU A 76 -11.78 16.72 12.87
C LEU A 76 -11.25 15.67 11.89
N VAL A 77 -12.18 15.02 11.20
CA VAL A 77 -11.88 14.11 10.08
C VAL A 77 -12.60 14.63 8.84
N ARG A 78 -11.87 14.74 7.72
CA ARG A 78 -12.43 15.12 6.41
C ARG A 78 -12.01 14.11 5.37
N GLU A 79 -12.98 13.60 4.64
CA GLU A 79 -12.77 12.63 3.57
C GLU A 79 -13.12 13.25 2.22
N LYS A 80 -12.34 12.89 1.20
CA LYS A 80 -12.65 13.19 -0.21
C LYS A 80 -12.52 11.88 -0.98
N TRP A 81 -13.63 11.38 -1.49
CA TRP A 81 -13.71 10.14 -2.26
C TRP A 81 -13.66 10.42 -3.76
N LYS A 82 -13.03 9.54 -4.52
CA LYS A 82 -12.91 9.63 -5.98
C LYS A 82 -12.89 8.23 -6.60
N GLU A 83 -13.89 7.94 -7.42
CA GLU A 83 -13.80 6.86 -8.42
C GLU A 83 -12.92 7.34 -9.58
N PHE A 84 -12.09 6.43 -10.09
CA PHE A 84 -11.27 6.66 -11.27
C PHE A 84 -11.31 5.44 -12.20
N ARG A 85 -11.21 5.70 -13.51
CA ARG A 85 -11.18 4.66 -14.55
C ARG A 85 -9.90 4.69 -15.37
N SER A 86 -9.00 5.61 -15.06
CA SER A 86 -7.69 5.72 -15.69
C SER A 86 -6.60 6.00 -14.65
N ALA A 87 -5.38 5.53 -14.92
CA ALA A 87 -4.23 5.87 -14.09
C ALA A 87 -4.01 7.40 -14.04
N LYS A 88 -4.30 8.12 -15.14
CA LYS A 88 -4.21 9.57 -15.19
C LYS A 88 -5.15 10.23 -14.17
N GLU A 89 -6.43 9.83 -14.13
CA GLU A 89 -7.40 10.35 -13.15
C GLU A 89 -6.96 10.10 -11.71
N PHE A 90 -6.43 8.91 -11.42
CA PHE A 90 -5.88 8.59 -10.11
C PHE A 90 -4.74 9.55 -9.74
N TRP A 91 -3.72 9.67 -10.60
CA TRP A 91 -2.55 10.51 -10.29
C TRP A 91 -2.89 12.00 -10.22
N ASP A 92 -3.83 12.48 -11.05
CA ASP A 92 -4.34 13.85 -10.96
C ASP A 92 -5.00 14.10 -9.60
N PHE A 93 -5.80 13.15 -9.11
CA PHE A 93 -6.40 13.21 -7.78
C PHE A 93 -5.36 13.17 -6.64
N VAL A 94 -4.33 12.33 -6.76
CA VAL A 94 -3.21 12.26 -5.79
C VAL A 94 -2.50 13.60 -5.68
N GLU A 95 -2.19 14.23 -6.81
CA GLU A 95 -1.47 15.51 -6.86
C GLU A 95 -2.31 16.71 -6.42
N GLU A 96 -3.64 16.66 -6.60
CA GLU A 96 -4.57 17.62 -6.03
C GLU A 96 -4.60 17.52 -4.49
N CYS A 97 -4.47 16.30 -3.97
CA CYS A 97 -4.63 15.99 -2.55
C CYS A 97 -3.37 16.16 -1.70
N VAL A 98 -2.18 16.09 -2.33
CA VAL A 98 -0.91 16.10 -1.61
C VAL A 98 -0.61 17.49 -1.02
N PRO A 99 -0.38 17.60 0.30
CA PRO A 99 -0.09 18.88 0.93
C PRO A 99 1.33 19.35 0.63
N GLU A 100 1.55 20.66 0.69
CA GLU A 100 2.90 21.20 0.78
C GLU A 100 3.45 21.11 2.21
N LYS A 101 4.77 20.93 2.33
CA LYS A 101 5.53 20.89 3.59
C LYS A 101 5.07 19.79 4.57
N ALA A 102 4.25 18.87 4.10
CA ALA A 102 3.80 17.70 4.84
C ALA A 102 3.85 16.47 3.94
N LYS A 103 3.81 15.30 4.59
CA LYS A 103 3.82 14.01 3.92
C LYS A 103 2.40 13.46 3.86
N MET A 104 1.98 12.99 2.68
CA MET A 104 0.78 12.17 2.53
C MET A 104 1.16 10.69 2.57
N TRP A 105 0.48 9.95 3.44
CA TRP A 105 0.69 8.53 3.67
C TRP A 105 -0.32 7.73 2.85
N CYS A 106 0.16 7.09 1.80
CA CYS A 106 -0.65 6.36 0.85
C CYS A 106 -0.62 4.87 1.17
N PHE A 107 -1.78 4.22 1.20
CA PHE A 107 -1.91 2.81 1.54
C PHE A 107 -2.78 2.08 0.52
N ALA A 108 -2.37 0.86 0.20
CA ALA A 108 -3.14 -0.13 -0.55
C ALA A 108 -2.85 -1.52 0.05
N HIS A 109 -3.68 -2.50 -0.27
CA HIS A 109 -3.47 -3.88 0.15
C HIS A 109 -2.82 -4.68 -0.96
N ASN A 110 -1.60 -5.20 -0.74
CA ASN A 110 -0.76 -5.72 -1.83
C ASN A 110 -0.31 -4.60 -2.79
N LEU A 111 0.21 -3.51 -2.22
CA LEU A 111 0.53 -2.25 -2.90
C LEU A 111 1.25 -2.42 -4.24
N ASP A 112 2.16 -3.39 -4.36
CA ASP A 112 2.86 -3.66 -5.62
C ASP A 112 1.93 -3.88 -6.81
N PHE A 113 0.82 -4.57 -6.59
CA PHE A 113 -0.15 -4.87 -7.62
C PHE A 113 -0.79 -3.57 -8.15
N ASP A 114 -1.45 -2.82 -7.28
CA ASP A 114 -2.11 -1.57 -7.65
C ASP A 114 -1.11 -0.57 -8.23
N PHE A 115 0.09 -0.48 -7.64
CA PHE A 115 1.12 0.44 -8.10
C PHE A 115 1.61 0.12 -9.51
N ARG A 116 1.66 -1.16 -9.90
CA ARG A 116 1.97 -1.60 -11.27
C ARG A 116 0.83 -1.32 -12.23
N VAL A 117 -0.42 -1.63 -11.86
CA VAL A 117 -1.63 -1.33 -12.65
C VAL A 117 -1.72 0.16 -12.95
N LEU A 118 -1.42 0.99 -11.95
CA LEU A 118 -1.42 2.46 -12.06
C LEU A 118 -0.14 3.02 -12.69
N GLN A 119 0.79 2.18 -13.16
CA GLN A 119 2.06 2.58 -13.78
C GLN A 119 2.85 3.58 -12.91
N GLY A 120 2.82 3.41 -11.59
CA GLY A 120 3.23 4.45 -10.64
C GLY A 120 4.66 4.95 -10.82
N PHE A 121 5.63 4.06 -11.05
CA PHE A 121 7.01 4.47 -11.30
C PHE A 121 7.18 5.33 -12.56
N LYS A 122 6.46 4.97 -13.63
CA LYS A 122 6.52 5.67 -14.91
C LYS A 122 5.87 7.06 -14.77
N ILE A 123 4.62 7.11 -14.32
CA ILE A 123 3.85 8.35 -14.28
C ILE A 123 4.45 9.33 -13.26
N LEU A 124 4.87 8.87 -12.08
CA LEU A 124 5.52 9.75 -11.09
C LEU A 124 6.82 10.35 -11.64
N LYS A 125 7.64 9.55 -12.32
CA LYS A 125 8.87 10.04 -12.96
C LYS A 125 8.57 11.07 -14.05
N GLU A 126 7.61 10.78 -14.93
CA GLU A 126 7.17 11.70 -15.99
C GLU A 126 6.62 13.02 -15.42
N ARG A 127 5.99 12.99 -14.24
CA ARG A 127 5.49 14.16 -13.51
C ARG A 127 6.53 14.84 -12.61
N GLY A 128 7.80 14.46 -12.71
CA GLY A 128 8.89 15.13 -11.99
C GLY A 128 9.01 14.77 -10.50
N TRP A 129 8.46 13.64 -10.08
CA TRP A 129 8.69 13.09 -8.74
C TRP A 129 9.96 12.27 -8.69
N GLU A 130 10.75 12.49 -7.65
CA GLU A 130 12.00 11.78 -7.41
C GLU A 130 11.81 10.73 -6.32
N ILE A 131 12.33 9.52 -6.56
CA ILE A 131 12.37 8.45 -5.56
C ILE A 131 13.37 8.82 -4.47
N GLN A 132 12.91 8.88 -3.23
CA GLN A 132 13.73 9.13 -2.03
C GLN A 132 13.99 7.85 -1.24
N THR A 133 13.03 6.92 -1.25
CA THR A 133 13.16 5.64 -0.55
C THR A 133 12.54 4.56 -1.41
N PHE A 134 13.27 3.46 -1.58
CA PHE A 134 12.87 2.30 -2.35
C PHE A 134 13.18 1.05 -1.53
N ILE A 135 12.21 0.62 -0.71
CA ILE A 135 12.27 -0.66 0.00
C ILE A 135 11.24 -1.56 -0.65
N TYR A 136 11.74 -2.66 -1.18
CA TYR A 136 10.94 -3.65 -1.88
C TYR A 136 11.44 -5.03 -1.47
N ASP A 137 10.80 -5.62 -0.46
CA ASP A 137 11.17 -6.91 0.11
C ASP A 137 9.94 -7.79 0.30
N SER A 138 9.64 -8.63 -0.70
CA SER A 138 8.45 -9.50 -0.71
C SER A 138 7.18 -8.70 -0.40
N LYS A 139 6.51 -8.97 0.74
CA LYS A 139 5.31 -8.26 1.20
C LYS A 139 5.60 -7.03 2.05
N ASN A 140 6.83 -6.53 2.03
CA ASN A 140 7.27 -5.34 2.76
C ASN A 140 7.67 -4.25 1.76
N ILE A 141 6.74 -3.33 1.49
CA ILE A 141 6.94 -2.29 0.47
C ILE A 141 6.80 -0.93 1.11
N ILE A 142 7.84 -0.12 0.96
CA ILE A 142 7.90 1.28 1.39
C ILE A 142 8.55 2.09 0.27
N LEU A 143 7.74 2.92 -0.38
CA LEU A 143 8.20 3.79 -1.46
C LEU A 143 7.95 5.24 -1.08
N SER A 144 8.97 6.09 -1.11
CA SER A 144 8.79 7.52 -0.89
C SER A 144 9.23 8.31 -2.10
N PHE A 145 8.40 9.27 -2.48
CA PHE A 145 8.62 10.18 -3.60
C PHE A 145 8.54 11.63 -3.13
N ARG A 146 9.33 12.50 -3.76
CA ARG A 146 9.35 13.93 -3.47
C ARG A 146 9.28 14.75 -4.75
N SER A 147 8.50 15.81 -4.71
CA SER A 147 8.47 16.86 -5.73
C SER A 147 8.40 18.22 -5.03
N GLY A 148 9.50 18.97 -5.07
CA GLY A 148 9.64 20.22 -4.33
C GLY A 148 9.35 20.10 -2.82
N LYS A 149 8.25 20.73 -2.38
CA LYS A 149 7.78 20.72 -0.98
C LYS A 149 6.75 19.63 -0.68
N ARG A 150 6.36 18.82 -1.67
CA ARG A 150 5.35 17.76 -1.55
C ARG A 150 6.04 16.41 -1.36
N THR A 151 5.46 15.53 -0.54
CA THR A 151 6.03 14.21 -0.26
C THR A 151 4.93 13.16 -0.22
N LEU A 152 5.11 12.11 -1.01
CA LEU A 152 4.29 10.90 -0.99
C LEU A 152 5.08 9.79 -0.29
N LEU A 153 4.39 9.02 0.55
CA LEU A 153 4.92 7.81 1.15
C LEU A 153 3.90 6.70 0.95
N PHE A 154 4.19 5.76 0.06
CA PHE A 154 3.40 4.56 -0.17
C PHE A 154 3.86 3.46 0.77
N LEU A 155 2.90 2.84 1.45
CA LEU A 155 3.08 1.75 2.39
C LEU A 155 2.09 0.64 2.06
N ASP A 156 2.58 -0.59 1.98
CA ASP A 156 1.70 -1.74 1.91
C ASP A 156 1.07 -2.00 3.28
N THR A 157 -0.24 -2.22 3.32
CA THR A 157 -0.92 -2.67 4.56
C THR A 157 -0.39 -4.03 5.03
N PHE A 158 0.19 -4.85 4.14
CA PHE A 158 0.92 -6.05 4.52
C PHE A 158 2.06 -5.76 5.48
N ASN A 159 2.64 -4.56 5.52
CA ASN A 159 3.67 -4.21 6.51
C ASN A 159 3.17 -4.38 7.96
N TYR A 160 1.85 -4.34 8.17
CA TYR A 160 1.21 -4.38 9.49
C TYR A 160 0.34 -5.63 9.69
N PHE A 161 -0.32 -6.14 8.64
CA PHE A 161 -1.21 -7.29 8.73
C PHE A 161 -1.03 -8.26 7.56
N LYS A 162 -0.67 -9.51 7.85
CA LYS A 162 -0.42 -10.57 6.85
C LYS A 162 -1.66 -11.45 6.61
N GLY A 163 -2.80 -10.85 6.27
CA GLY A 163 -4.04 -11.55 5.90
C GLY A 163 -4.76 -10.84 4.75
N SER A 164 -5.94 -11.30 4.34
CA SER A 164 -6.72 -10.69 3.25
C SER A 164 -7.57 -9.51 3.72
N VAL A 165 -8.02 -8.67 2.78
CA VAL A 165 -9.00 -7.60 3.04
C VAL A 165 -10.29 -8.16 3.67
N LYS A 166 -10.73 -9.36 3.28
CA LYS A 166 -11.87 -10.05 3.93
C LYS A 166 -11.64 -10.25 5.43
N LYS A 167 -10.47 -10.77 5.82
CA LYS A 167 -10.11 -10.97 7.24
C LYS A 167 -9.98 -9.65 7.99
N LEU A 168 -9.48 -8.60 7.34
CA LEU A 168 -9.48 -7.24 7.90
C LEU A 168 -10.92 -6.79 8.20
N GLY A 169 -11.81 -6.89 7.22
CA GLY A 169 -13.21 -6.52 7.36
C GLY A 169 -13.91 -7.24 8.50
N GLU A 170 -13.76 -8.57 8.58
CA GLU A 170 -14.27 -9.40 9.67
C GLU A 170 -13.79 -8.91 11.06
N SER A 171 -12.50 -8.59 11.19
CA SER A 171 -11.92 -8.10 12.45
C SER A 171 -12.44 -6.72 12.88
N LEU A 172 -12.90 -5.91 11.92
CA LEU A 172 -13.40 -4.56 12.15
C LEU A 172 -14.91 -4.50 12.38
N GLY A 173 -15.63 -5.60 12.13
CA GLY A 173 -17.10 -5.62 12.02
C GLY A 173 -17.60 -4.99 10.71
N LEU A 174 -16.75 -4.90 9.69
CA LEU A 174 -17.03 -4.31 8.38
C LEU A 174 -16.80 -5.37 7.28
N PRO A 175 -17.71 -6.35 7.13
CA PRO A 175 -17.50 -7.44 6.19
C PRO A 175 -17.35 -6.92 4.76
N LYS A 176 -16.46 -7.59 4.02
CA LYS A 176 -16.27 -7.41 2.58
C LYS A 176 -17.51 -7.91 1.83
N LEU A 177 -17.87 -7.22 0.74
CA LEU A 177 -18.99 -7.63 -0.11
C LEU A 177 -18.65 -8.91 -0.88
N GLU A 178 -19.65 -9.73 -1.16
CA GLU A 178 -19.53 -10.86 -2.08
C GLU A 178 -19.92 -10.38 -3.48
N ILE A 179 -19.19 -10.83 -4.50
CA ILE A 179 -19.41 -10.42 -5.89
C ILE A 179 -19.18 -11.60 -6.84
N ASP A 180 -20.08 -11.75 -7.82
CA ASP A 180 -19.91 -12.66 -8.96
C ASP A 180 -19.29 -11.88 -10.12
N PHE A 181 -17.97 -11.93 -10.26
CA PHE A 181 -17.23 -11.15 -11.27
C PHE A 181 -17.67 -11.41 -12.72
N GLU A 182 -18.31 -12.54 -13.01
CA GLU A 182 -18.79 -12.87 -14.36
C GLU A 182 -20.11 -12.15 -14.70
N LYS A 183 -20.92 -11.84 -13.68
CA LYS A 183 -22.27 -11.26 -13.84
C LYS A 183 -22.42 -9.86 -13.28
N ALA A 184 -21.47 -9.42 -12.46
CA ALA A 184 -21.54 -8.15 -11.75
C ALA A 184 -21.67 -6.98 -12.72
N THR A 185 -22.55 -6.04 -12.40
CA THR A 185 -22.60 -4.76 -13.10
C THR A 185 -21.39 -3.90 -12.74
N GLU A 186 -21.16 -2.84 -13.52
CA GLU A 186 -20.10 -1.86 -13.23
C GLU A 186 -20.35 -1.17 -11.88
N GLU A 187 -21.61 -0.94 -11.52
CA GLU A 187 -22.01 -0.34 -10.25
C GLU A 187 -21.72 -1.27 -9.07
N GLU A 188 -22.09 -2.55 -9.17
CA GLU A 188 -21.79 -3.55 -8.14
C GLU A 188 -20.28 -3.72 -7.92
N LEU A 189 -19.51 -3.73 -9.01
CA LEU A 189 -18.04 -3.78 -8.94
C LEU A 189 -17.45 -2.51 -8.32
N SER A 190 -18.01 -1.34 -8.65
CA SER A 190 -17.59 -0.07 -8.05
C SER A 190 -17.86 -0.04 -6.54
N GLU A 191 -19.04 -0.50 -6.10
CA GLU A 191 -19.39 -0.60 -4.68
C GLU A 191 -18.49 -1.59 -3.92
N TYR A 192 -18.20 -2.74 -4.53
CA TYR A 192 -17.26 -3.73 -4.00
C TYR A 192 -15.86 -3.13 -3.79
N CYS A 193 -15.28 -2.51 -4.82
CA CYS A 193 -13.96 -1.89 -4.73
C CYS A 193 -13.93 -0.75 -3.70
N LYS A 194 -14.99 0.08 -3.65
CA LYS A 194 -15.11 1.13 -2.65
C LYS A 194 -15.13 0.57 -1.22
N ARG A 195 -15.80 -0.57 -0.99
CA ARG A 195 -15.82 -1.25 0.31
C ARG A 195 -14.43 -1.76 0.70
N ASP A 196 -13.66 -2.28 -0.24
CA ASP A 196 -12.27 -2.69 0.04
C ASP A 196 -11.41 -1.51 0.50
N VAL A 197 -11.52 -0.35 -0.18
CA VAL A 197 -10.86 0.90 0.25
C VAL A 197 -11.33 1.33 1.63
N GLU A 198 -12.63 1.24 1.93
CA GLU A 198 -13.19 1.56 3.24
C GLU A 198 -12.61 0.66 4.34
N ILE A 199 -12.53 -0.66 4.12
CA ILE A 199 -11.94 -1.61 5.07
C ILE A 199 -10.47 -1.28 5.34
N ILE A 200 -9.70 -1.01 4.29
CA ILE A 200 -8.28 -0.64 4.38
C ILE A 200 -8.09 0.66 5.16
N LYS A 201 -8.91 1.68 4.84
CA LYS A 201 -8.94 2.97 5.53
C LYS A 201 -9.22 2.77 7.02
N GLU A 202 -10.31 2.11 7.37
CA GLU A 202 -10.71 1.90 8.77
C GLU A 202 -9.67 1.09 9.55
N PHE A 203 -9.08 0.06 8.94
CA PHE A 203 -7.99 -0.71 9.56
C PHE A 203 -6.81 0.19 9.95
N ILE A 204 -6.29 0.95 8.99
CA ILE A 204 -5.13 1.80 9.23
C ILE A 204 -5.47 2.93 10.19
N MET A 205 -6.63 3.56 10.05
CA MET A 205 -7.06 4.66 10.92
C MET A 205 -7.12 4.24 12.40
N ARG A 206 -7.67 3.05 12.69
CA ARG A 206 -7.66 2.47 14.05
C ARG A 206 -6.25 2.06 14.53
N LEU A 207 -5.39 1.61 13.62
CA LEU A 207 -3.99 1.27 13.96
C LEU A 207 -3.16 2.49 14.36
N VAL A 208 -3.47 3.66 13.78
CA VAL A 208 -2.74 4.92 14.00
C VAL A 208 -3.46 5.90 14.92
N ASP A 209 -4.57 5.49 15.53
CA ASP A 209 -5.21 6.16 16.66
C ASP A 209 -4.39 5.96 17.95
#